data_AF-A0A965M9H0-F1
#
_entry.id   AF-A0A965M9H0-F1
#
_cell.length_a   1.000
_cell.length_b   1.000
_cell.length_c   1.000
_cell.angle_alpha   90.00
_cell.angle_beta   90.00
_cell.angle_gamma   90.00
#
_symmetry.space_group_name_H-M   'P 1'
#
loop_
_entity.id
_entity.type
_entity.pdbx_description
1 polymer ?
#
loop_
_entity_poly.entity_id
_entity_poly.type
_entity_poly.pdbx_seq_one_letter_code
_entity_poly.pdbx_strand_id
1 'polypeptide(L)'
;MVAPGDEITSCYPPRGYAVLSGTSMATPFVSGVVALAVAKHRKMGGKTPLRTQQDLIEHLCRTSADAGQTGFDPLYGCGIIDPAKLIQG
;
A
#
# COMPACT_ATOMS: atom_id res chain seq x y z
N MET A 1 -1.79 -2.92 -8.37
CA MET A 1 -1.71 -3.42 -6.99
C MET A 1 -3.06 -3.16 -6.35
N VAL A 2 -3.42 -3.97 -5.38
CA VAL A 2 -4.70 -3.86 -4.67
C VAL A 2 -4.48 -3.77 -3.16
N ALA A 3 -5.49 -3.25 -2.47
CA ALA A 3 -5.56 -3.15 -1.03
C ALA A 3 -7.03 -3.33 -0.59
N PRO A 4 -7.29 -3.56 0.71
CA PRO A 4 -8.67 -3.73 1.20
C PRO A 4 -9.53 -2.52 0.84
N GLY A 5 -10.63 -2.78 0.12
CA GLY A 5 -11.55 -1.73 -0.32
C GLY A 5 -13.02 -2.13 -0.15
N ASP A 6 -13.32 -3.31 0.40
CA ASP A 6 -14.68 -3.78 0.64
C ASP A 6 -14.91 -3.93 2.14
N GLU A 7 -16.09 -3.53 2.61
CA GLU A 7 -16.49 -3.56 4.03
C GLU A 7 -15.48 -2.87 4.97
N ILE A 8 -14.95 -1.71 4.55
CA ILE A 8 -13.93 -0.99 5.31
C ILE A 8 -14.60 -0.08 6.35
N THR A 9 -14.33 -0.38 7.62
CA THR A 9 -14.75 0.46 8.75
C THR A 9 -13.79 1.64 8.93
N SER A 10 -14.29 2.87 8.89
CA SER A 10 -13.47 4.06 9.14
C SER A 10 -14.29 5.20 9.77
N CYS A 11 -13.60 6.27 10.18
CA CYS A 11 -14.20 7.46 10.77
C CYS A 11 -15.16 8.13 9.78
N TYR A 12 -16.34 8.54 10.28
CA TYR A 12 -17.36 9.20 9.48
C TYR A 12 -17.96 10.42 10.21
N PRO A 13 -18.18 11.56 9.53
CA PRO A 13 -18.82 12.73 10.13
C PRO A 13 -20.25 12.45 10.61
N PRO A 14 -20.79 13.24 11.57
CA PRO A 14 -20.15 14.32 12.31
C PRO A 14 -19.23 13.83 13.44
N ARG A 15 -19.48 12.64 13.99
CA ARG A 15 -18.66 11.92 14.97
C ARG A 15 -19.14 10.46 14.95
N GLY A 16 -18.33 9.54 14.46
CA GLY A 16 -18.71 8.13 14.40
C GLY A 16 -17.87 7.31 13.43
N TYR A 17 -18.39 6.14 13.10
CA TYR A 17 -17.80 5.19 12.17
C TYR A 17 -18.83 4.73 11.15
N ALA A 18 -18.39 4.45 9.94
CA ALA A 18 -19.20 3.83 8.90
C ALA A 18 -18.42 2.72 8.21
N VAL A 19 -19.15 1.78 7.63
CA VAL A 19 -18.62 0.73 6.75
C VAL A 19 -18.86 1.17 5.31
N LEU A 20 -17.80 1.28 4.53
CA LEU A 20 -17.87 1.72 3.14
C LEU A 20 -17.10 0.75 2.24
N SER A 21 -17.58 0.59 1.01
CA SER A 21 -16.94 -0.22 -0.03
C SER A 21 -16.65 0.64 -1.27
N GLY A 22 -15.48 0.46 -1.87
CA GLY A 22 -15.03 1.12 -3.07
C GLY A 22 -13.50 1.18 -3.19
N THR A 23 -13.01 1.42 -4.41
CA THR A 23 -11.56 1.65 -4.66
C THR A 23 -11.03 2.90 -3.94
N SER A 24 -11.91 3.86 -3.64
CA SER A 24 -11.62 4.98 -2.76
C SER A 24 -11.19 4.55 -1.35
N MET A 25 -11.66 3.41 -0.85
CA MET A 25 -11.27 2.86 0.45
C MET A 25 -9.96 2.07 0.37
N ALA A 26 -9.63 1.47 -0.77
CA ALA A 26 -8.33 0.85 -1.02
C ALA A 26 -7.18 1.88 -1.10
N THR A 27 -7.47 3.05 -1.68
CA THR A 27 -6.48 4.14 -1.86
C THR A 27 -5.76 4.56 -0.58
N PRO A 28 -6.44 4.87 0.55
CA PRO A 28 -5.77 5.29 1.79
C PRO A 28 -4.89 4.20 2.42
N PHE A 29 -5.15 2.90 2.20
CA PHE A 29 -4.23 1.84 2.62
C PHE A 29 -2.89 1.97 1.89
N VAL A 30 -2.92 2.10 0.56
CA VAL A 30 -1.69 2.26 -0.24
C VAL A 30 -0.95 3.54 0.16
N SER A 31 -1.67 4.66 0.30
CA SER A 31 -1.06 5.93 0.72
C SER A 31 -0.43 5.85 2.12
N GLY A 32 -1.07 5.17 3.07
CA GLY A 32 -0.54 4.96 4.42
C GLY A 32 0.74 4.12 4.43
N VAL A 33 0.77 3.04 3.65
CA VAL A 33 1.95 2.18 3.52
C VAL A 33 3.12 2.92 2.87
N VAL A 34 2.86 3.71 1.83
CA VAL A 34 3.86 4.60 1.22
C VAL A 34 4.41 5.60 2.24
N ALA A 35 3.53 6.20 3.06
CA ALA A 35 3.96 7.12 4.10
C ALA A 35 4.91 6.46 5.12
N LEU A 36 4.66 5.19 5.48
CA LEU A 36 5.57 4.41 6.33
C LEU A 36 6.93 4.17 5.67
N ALA A 37 6.97 3.84 4.37
CA ALA A 37 8.23 3.64 3.65
C ALA A 37 9.06 4.92 3.59
N VAL A 38 8.42 6.06 3.32
CA VAL A 38 9.06 7.39 3.33
C VAL A 38 9.53 7.76 4.74
N ALA A 39 8.73 7.47 5.77
CA ALA A 39 9.12 7.70 7.17
C ALA A 39 10.36 6.87 7.56
N LYS A 40 10.43 5.59 7.16
CA LYS A 40 11.61 4.73 7.34
C LYS A 40 12.83 5.33 6.62
N HIS A 41 12.68 5.71 5.35
CA HIS A 41 13.78 6.32 4.57
C HIS A 41 14.34 7.57 5.25
N ARG A 42 13.47 8.47 5.73
CA ARG A 42 13.87 9.66 6.49
C ARG A 42 14.56 9.31 7.81
N LYS A 43 14.02 8.36 8.57
CA LYS A 43 14.59 7.90 9.85
C LYS A 43 15.99 7.30 9.67
N MET A 44 16.27 6.68 8.52
CA MET A 44 17.58 6.13 8.17
C MET A 44 18.54 7.17 7.57
N GLY A 45 18.18 8.47 7.57
CA GLY A 45 19.01 9.54 7.02
C GLY A 45 19.18 9.45 5.50
N GLY A 46 18.17 8.93 4.80
CA GLY A 46 18.22 8.72 3.35
C GLY A 46 19.01 7.48 2.90
N LYS A 47 19.48 6.66 3.85
CA LYS A 47 20.28 5.45 3.57
C LYS A 47 19.41 4.23 3.25
N THR A 48 18.45 4.38 2.34
CA THR A 48 17.71 3.25 1.78
C THR A 48 17.76 3.30 0.24
N PRO A 49 17.40 2.21 -0.47
CA PRO A 49 17.35 2.21 -1.93
C PRO A 49 16.29 3.14 -2.55
N LEU A 50 15.52 3.87 -1.74
CA LEU A 50 14.41 4.71 -2.16
C LEU A 50 14.89 6.11 -2.60
N ARG A 51 15.37 6.26 -3.85
CA ARG A 51 15.91 7.53 -4.37
C ARG A 51 14.92 8.28 -5.24
N THR A 52 14.01 7.56 -5.90
CA THR A 52 13.05 8.07 -6.86
C THR A 52 11.65 7.52 -6.59
N GLN A 53 10.65 8.13 -7.24
CA GLN A 53 9.29 7.57 -7.27
C GLN A 53 9.26 6.18 -7.91
N GLN A 54 10.12 5.92 -8.90
CA GLN A 54 10.20 4.62 -9.55
C GLN A 54 10.68 3.53 -8.58
N ASP A 55 11.69 3.82 -7.76
CA ASP A 55 12.18 2.88 -6.74
C ASP A 55 11.07 2.52 -5.74
N LEU A 56 10.21 3.47 -5.41
CA LEU A 56 9.06 3.24 -4.54
C LEU A 56 8.05 2.28 -5.17
N ILE A 57 7.70 2.54 -6.44
CA ILE A 57 6.73 1.72 -7.18
C ILE A 57 7.27 0.30 -7.36
N GLU A 58 8.53 0.17 -7.74
CA GLU A 58 9.19 -1.13 -7.89
C GLU A 58 9.26 -1.88 -6.56
N HIS A 59 9.64 -1.19 -5.48
CA HIS A 59 9.70 -1.80 -4.16
C HIS A 59 8.32 -2.28 -3.71
N LEU A 60 7.27 -1.47 -3.89
CA LEU A 60 5.87 -1.86 -3.62
C LEU A 60 5.46 -3.09 -4.43
N CYS A 61 5.75 -3.11 -5.73
CA CYS A 61 5.41 -4.25 -6.58
C CYS A 61 6.16 -5.52 -6.18
N ARG A 62 7.45 -5.41 -5.84
CA ARG A 62 8.28 -6.54 -5.42
C ARG A 62 7.85 -7.13 -4.07
N THR A 63 7.37 -6.30 -3.16
CA THR A 63 6.98 -6.75 -1.81
C THR A 63 5.51 -7.11 -1.69
N SER A 64 4.70 -6.79 -2.70
CA SER A 64 3.29 -7.19 -2.72
C SER A 64 3.15 -8.72 -2.78
N ALA A 65 2.12 -9.23 -2.13
CA ALA A 65 1.75 -10.64 -2.22
C ALA A 65 1.00 -10.88 -3.53
N ASP A 66 1.56 -11.72 -4.38
CA ASP A 66 0.95 -12.09 -5.65
C ASP A 66 -0.46 -12.69 -5.42
N ALA A 67 -1.40 -12.33 -6.29
CA ALA A 67 -2.79 -12.74 -6.19
C ALA A 67 -3.38 -12.92 -7.59
N GLY A 68 -4.11 -14.01 -7.81
CA GLY A 68 -4.61 -14.37 -9.13
C GLY A 68 -3.55 -15.12 -9.95
N GLN A 69 -3.24 -14.63 -11.15
CA GLN A 69 -2.22 -15.22 -12.01
C GLN A 69 -0.83 -14.82 -11.54
N THR A 70 0.16 -15.69 -11.72
CA THR A 70 1.53 -15.37 -11.31
C THR A 70 2.07 -14.13 -12.03
N GLY A 71 2.53 -13.15 -11.26
CA GLY A 71 3.09 -11.91 -11.78
C GLY A 71 2.03 -10.83 -11.99
N PHE A 72 2.29 -9.90 -12.92
CA PHE A 72 1.34 -8.81 -13.16
C PHE A 72 0.08 -9.33 -13.85
N ASP A 73 -1.09 -9.01 -13.30
CA ASP A 73 -2.37 -9.29 -13.92
C ASP A 73 -3.29 -8.06 -13.94
N PRO A 74 -4.31 -8.00 -14.84
CA PRO A 74 -5.20 -6.84 -14.93
C PRO A 74 -6.11 -6.60 -13.70
N LEU A 75 -6.32 -7.61 -12.83
CA LEU A 75 -7.20 -7.51 -11.67
C LEU A 75 -6.45 -7.10 -10.41
N TYR A 76 -5.30 -7.72 -10.11
CA TYR A 76 -4.51 -7.44 -8.91
C TYR A 76 -3.30 -6.53 -9.18
N GLY A 77 -2.93 -6.32 -10.46
CA GLY A 77 -1.73 -5.58 -10.85
C GLY A 77 -0.49 -6.29 -10.31
N CYS A 78 0.33 -5.61 -9.49
CA CYS A 78 1.46 -6.25 -8.82
C CYS A 78 1.09 -7.13 -7.60
N GLY A 79 -0.20 -7.35 -7.31
CA GLY A 79 -0.66 -8.10 -6.14
C GLY A 79 -1.21 -7.25 -4.99
N ILE A 80 -1.44 -7.89 -3.85
CA ILE A 80 -1.96 -7.32 -2.59
C ILE A 80 -0.83 -6.67 -1.80
N ILE A 81 -1.02 -5.43 -1.37
CA ILE A 81 0.00 -4.70 -0.59
C ILE A 81 0.34 -5.41 0.73
N ASP A 82 1.63 -5.57 1.01
CA ASP A 82 2.15 -6.18 2.25
C ASP A 82 3.04 -5.17 3.00
N PRO A 83 2.49 -4.48 4.03
CA PRO A 83 3.24 -3.47 4.78
C PRO A 83 4.44 -4.06 5.52
N ALA A 84 4.35 -5.31 5.98
CA ALA A 84 5.43 -5.94 6.74
C ALA A 84 6.63 -6.21 5.83
N LYS A 85 6.41 -6.82 4.66
CA LYS A 85 7.47 -7.05 3.67
C LYS A 85 8.07 -5.76 3.15
N LEU A 86 7.26 -4.72 2.92
CA LEU A 86 7.76 -3.42 2.47
C LEU A 86 8.68 -2.75 3.53
N ILE A 87 8.31 -2.80 4.80
CA ILE A 87 9.04 -2.10 5.85
C ILE A 87 10.21 -2.93 6.41
N GLN A 88 10.19 -4.26 6.28
CA GLN A 88 11.26 -5.14 6.75
C GLN A 88 12.30 -5.47 5.68
N GLY A 89 11.93 -5.41 4.39
CA GLY A 89 12.87 -5.51 3.27
C GLY A 89 13.81 -4.31 3.15
#